data_AF-A0AAD8TBS8-F1
#
_entry.id   AF-A0AAD8TBS8-F1
#
_cell.length_a   1.000
_cell.length_b   1.000
_cell.length_c   1.000
_cell.angle_alpha   90.00
_cell.angle_beta   90.00
_cell.angle_gamma   90.00
#
_symmetry.space_group_name_H-M   'P 1'
#
loop_
_entity.id
_entity.type
_entity.pdbx_description
1 polymer ?
#
loop_
_entity_poly.entity_id
_entity_poly.type
_entity_poly.pdbx_seq_one_letter_code
_entity_poly.pdbx_strand_id
1 'polypeptide(L)'
;MLTADARKTLFEELLWEHRELVEAHDKCQVLPEASIDALKEQLANAQREKEQLIKQHQEELSAQRTSYQELNGQDERGLENASNATVVLQAELEELAKARKAAEEKVARLEEERKECNQLILQTDNLAHRLFPDSQTYAVKKVNARRPSQSQASLAVPWTPNDHLVALNARVSHMRAIDRNLSDIPDVASQLYRTLWPGEVVPDTFSLISDRLKGAGRRIREWQCSAARAGADSVLRVACSWYPELDLDALIGVREGAETDLDPILAAKRQDRAYRIAEYAEMRTFIPPPHGVQDYLDEEGDEAEEEPLDDAGAGDAPPEAPAA
;
A
#
# COMPACT_ATOMS: atom_id res chain seq x y z
N MET A 1 -84.68 16.88 24.99
CA MET A 1 -85.97 17.39 24.45
C MET A 1 -87.09 16.49 24.95
N LEU A 2 -87.89 16.93 25.93
CA LEU A 2 -89.03 16.16 26.44
C LEU A 2 -90.20 16.23 25.45
N THR A 3 -90.77 15.07 25.12
CA THR A 3 -91.88 14.84 24.18
C THR A 3 -93.19 15.48 24.66
N ALA A 4 -94.09 15.81 23.74
CA ALA A 4 -95.30 16.60 24.02
C ALA A 4 -96.23 15.97 25.08
N ASP A 5 -96.31 14.64 25.14
CA ASP A 5 -97.10 13.94 26.17
C ASP A 5 -96.54 14.12 27.58
N ALA A 6 -95.21 14.13 27.73
CA ALA A 6 -94.55 14.32 29.03
C ALA A 6 -94.78 15.74 29.60
N ARG A 7 -95.01 16.73 28.72
CA ARG A 7 -95.36 18.10 29.15
C ARG A 7 -96.82 18.21 29.57
N LYS A 8 -97.71 17.43 28.97
CA LYS A 8 -99.13 17.43 29.30
C LYS A 8 -99.39 16.75 30.64
N THR A 9 -98.72 15.63 30.92
CA THR A 9 -98.79 14.98 32.24
C THR A 9 -98.18 15.86 33.34
N LEU A 10 -97.04 16.50 33.09
CA LEU A 10 -96.46 17.45 34.04
C LEU A 10 -97.36 18.67 34.28
N PHE A 11 -98.09 19.13 33.26
CA PHE A 11 -99.04 20.24 33.40
C PHE A 11 -100.33 19.83 34.11
N GLU A 12 -100.81 18.60 33.92
CA GLU A 12 -101.96 18.04 34.64
C GLU A 12 -101.62 17.73 36.11
N GLU A 13 -100.40 17.26 36.41
CA GLU A 13 -99.88 17.15 37.79
C GLU A 13 -99.79 18.52 38.46
N LEU A 14 -99.25 19.53 37.75
CA LEU A 14 -99.19 20.91 38.26
C LEU A 14 -100.59 21.49 38.51
N LEU A 15 -101.57 21.21 37.66
CA LEU A 15 -102.95 21.66 37.85
C LEU A 15 -103.65 20.92 39.00
N TRP A 16 -103.31 19.66 39.24
CA TRP A 16 -103.83 18.89 40.37
C TRP A 16 -103.26 19.40 41.70
N GLU A 17 -101.94 19.64 41.78
CA GLU A 17 -101.31 20.26 42.95
C GLU A 17 -101.86 21.68 43.20
N HIS A 18 -102.13 22.45 42.13
CA HIS A 18 -102.69 23.79 42.28
C HIS A 18 -104.15 23.77 42.76
N ARG A 19 -104.92 22.71 42.45
CA ARG A 19 -106.30 22.53 42.94
C ARG A 19 -106.32 22.08 44.40
N GLU A 20 -105.41 21.19 44.81
CA GLU A 20 -105.25 20.80 46.22
C GLU A 20 -104.83 21.98 47.11
N LEU A 21 -103.94 22.85 46.60
CA LEU A 21 -103.52 24.08 47.30
C LEU A 21 -104.67 25.09 47.47
N VAL A 22 -105.63 25.14 46.53
CA VAL A 22 -106.80 26.04 46.62
C VAL A 22 -107.84 25.50 47.61
N GLU A 23 -108.06 24.17 47.68
CA GLU A 23 -108.95 23.57 48.69
C GLU A 23 -108.37 23.62 50.11
N ALA A 24 -107.04 23.64 50.26
CA ALA A 24 -106.39 23.87 51.56
C ALA A 24 -106.51 25.33 52.03
N HIS A 25 -106.68 26.30 51.12
CA HIS A 25 -106.77 27.71 51.46
C HIS A 25 -108.12 28.10 52.09
N ASP A 26 -109.23 27.48 51.66
CA ASP A 26 -110.59 27.79 52.13
C ASP A 26 -110.94 27.20 53.51
N LYS A 27 -110.13 26.26 54.05
CA LYS A 27 -110.34 25.67 55.38
C LYS A 27 -109.55 26.33 56.53
N CYS A 28 -108.80 27.40 56.26
CA CYS A 28 -107.93 28.09 57.24
C CYS A 28 -108.45 29.50 57.61
N GLN A 29 -109.76 29.71 57.71
CA GLN A 29 -110.32 30.86 58.42
C GLN A 29 -110.52 30.50 59.90
N VAL A 30 -110.01 31.39 60.76
CA VAL A 30 -109.89 31.25 62.22
C VAL A 30 -108.64 30.48 62.67
N LEU A 31 -107.47 31.06 62.35
CA LEU A 31 -106.26 30.87 63.13
C LEU A 31 -106.06 32.11 64.02
N PRO A 32 -105.79 31.96 65.33
CA PRO A 32 -105.53 33.06 66.25
C PRO A 32 -104.32 33.88 65.78
N GLU A 33 -104.31 35.20 66.01
CA GLU A 33 -103.26 36.13 65.55
C GLU A 33 -101.82 35.70 65.89
N ALA A 34 -101.63 34.86 66.92
CA ALA A 34 -100.35 34.25 67.26
C ALA A 34 -99.80 33.25 66.19
N SER A 35 -100.66 32.67 65.35
CA SER A 35 -100.29 31.71 64.30
C SER A 35 -99.96 32.38 62.96
N ILE A 36 -100.49 33.59 62.72
CA ILE A 36 -100.17 34.42 61.55
C ILE A 36 -98.74 34.97 61.68
N ASP A 37 -98.32 35.34 62.89
CA ASP A 37 -96.95 35.77 63.14
C ASP A 37 -95.95 34.60 63.02
N ALA A 38 -96.31 33.40 63.47
CA ALA A 38 -95.50 32.19 63.26
C ALA A 38 -95.37 31.81 61.78
N LEU A 39 -96.44 31.95 60.97
CA LEU A 39 -96.39 31.70 59.54
C LEU A 39 -95.65 32.80 58.76
N LYS A 40 -95.73 34.07 59.18
CA LYS A 40 -94.90 35.16 58.63
C LYS A 40 -93.43 34.96 58.96
N GLU A 41 -93.12 34.45 60.16
CA GLU A 41 -91.76 34.10 60.55
C GLU A 41 -91.24 32.89 59.78
N GLN A 42 -92.07 31.87 59.54
CA GLN A 42 -91.73 30.76 58.64
C GLN A 42 -91.56 31.20 57.19
N LEU A 43 -92.40 32.10 56.69
CA LEU A 43 -92.25 32.68 55.35
C LEU A 43 -90.97 33.52 55.23
N ALA A 44 -90.66 34.31 56.26
CA ALA A 44 -89.42 35.08 56.32
C ALA A 44 -88.18 34.17 56.45
N ASN A 45 -88.26 33.06 57.18
CA ASN A 45 -87.20 32.05 57.25
C ASN A 45 -87.04 31.35 55.91
N ALA A 46 -88.12 30.91 55.27
CA ALA A 46 -88.10 30.30 53.93
C ALA A 46 -87.60 31.27 52.86
N GLN A 47 -87.90 32.57 52.97
CA GLN A 47 -87.35 33.61 52.09
C GLN A 47 -85.86 33.80 52.31
N ARG A 48 -85.40 33.84 53.57
CA ARG A 48 -83.96 33.89 53.89
C ARG A 48 -83.22 32.64 53.40
N GLU A 49 -83.81 31.45 53.57
CA GLU A 49 -83.25 30.18 53.06
C GLU A 49 -83.20 30.17 51.53
N LYS A 50 -84.25 30.64 50.86
CA LYS A 50 -84.27 30.79 49.40
C LYS A 50 -83.19 31.76 48.92
N GLU A 51 -83.06 32.92 49.56
CA GLU A 51 -82.01 33.88 49.24
C GLU A 51 -80.61 33.31 49.50
N GLN A 52 -80.45 32.51 50.56
CA GLN A 52 -79.20 31.83 50.87
C GLN A 52 -78.86 30.76 49.83
N LEU A 53 -79.83 29.96 49.38
CA LEU A 53 -79.66 28.99 48.31
C LEU A 53 -79.36 29.66 46.96
N ILE A 54 -80.00 30.80 46.66
CA ILE A 54 -79.69 31.58 45.46
C ILE A 54 -78.24 32.07 45.51
N LYS A 55 -77.78 32.57 46.66
CA LYS A 55 -76.39 32.98 46.84
C LYS A 55 -75.43 31.81 46.68
N GLN A 56 -75.70 30.67 47.31
CA GLN A 56 -74.90 29.46 47.17
C GLN A 56 -74.84 28.98 45.72
N HIS A 57 -75.97 28.95 45.01
CA HIS A 57 -76.00 28.52 43.61
C HIS A 57 -75.28 29.52 42.68
N GLN A 58 -75.38 30.83 42.96
CA GLN A 58 -74.61 31.84 42.23
C GLN A 58 -73.11 31.71 42.48
N GLU A 59 -72.70 31.42 43.72
CA GLU A 59 -71.32 31.13 44.09
C GLU A 59 -70.81 29.87 43.36
N GLU A 60 -71.57 28.77 43.37
CA GLU A 60 -71.26 27.54 42.65
C GLU A 60 -71.14 27.76 41.14
N LEU A 61 -72.09 28.48 40.51
CA LEU A 61 -72.02 28.80 39.09
C LEU A 61 -70.82 29.69 38.75
N SER A 62 -70.47 30.64 39.63
CA SER A 62 -69.29 31.48 39.45
C SER A 62 -68.00 30.67 39.57
N ALA A 63 -67.91 29.76 40.55
CA ALA A 63 -66.78 28.86 40.75
C ALA A 63 -66.63 27.86 39.58
N GLN A 64 -67.75 27.36 39.05
CA GLN A 64 -67.75 26.49 37.88
C GLN A 64 -67.29 27.25 36.64
N ARG A 65 -67.75 28.49 36.45
CA ARG A 65 -67.30 29.36 35.34
C ARG A 65 -65.81 29.66 35.42
N THR A 66 -65.28 29.99 36.61
CA THR A 66 -63.84 30.23 36.78
C THR A 66 -63.04 28.95 36.53
N SER A 67 -63.51 27.80 37.01
CA SER A 67 -62.86 26.50 36.75
C SER A 67 -62.81 26.16 35.24
N TYR A 68 -63.91 26.36 34.51
CA TYR A 68 -63.92 26.17 33.05
C TYR A 68 -62.99 27.14 32.32
N GLN A 69 -62.91 28.39 32.76
CA GLN A 69 -61.99 29.38 32.19
C GLN A 69 -60.52 29.00 32.44
N GLU A 70 -60.20 28.47 33.62
CA GLU A 70 -58.86 27.99 33.93
C GLU A 70 -58.47 26.77 33.10
N LEU A 71 -59.36 25.78 32.95
CA LEU A 71 -59.17 24.61 32.09
C LEU A 71 -58.96 25.01 30.63
N ASN A 72 -59.83 25.86 30.08
CA ASN A 72 -59.69 26.34 28.70
C ASN A 72 -58.38 27.12 28.50
N GLY A 73 -57.99 27.94 29.48
CA GLY A 73 -56.71 28.64 29.46
C GLY A 73 -55.49 27.72 29.62
N GLN A 74 -55.62 26.54 30.24
CA GLN A 74 -54.57 25.52 30.26
C GLN A 74 -54.45 24.82 28.91
N ASP A 75 -55.56 24.47 28.28
CA ASP A 75 -55.59 23.83 26.97
C ASP A 75 -55.03 24.74 25.87
N GLU A 76 -55.41 26.03 25.87
CA GLU A 76 -54.88 27.02 24.93
C GLU A 76 -53.37 27.20 25.08
N ARG A 77 -52.86 27.28 26.31
CA ARG A 77 -51.41 27.33 26.58
C ARG A 77 -50.71 26.05 26.17
N GLY A 78 -51.34 24.89 26.35
CA GLY A 78 -50.83 23.59 25.91
C GLY A 78 -50.69 23.52 24.38
N LEU A 79 -51.71 23.99 23.66
CA LEU A 79 -51.73 24.09 22.20
C LEU A 79 -50.67 25.07 21.68
N GLU A 80 -50.53 26.25 22.30
CA GLU A 80 -49.51 27.23 21.93
C GLU A 80 -48.09 26.68 22.17
N ASN A 81 -47.86 26.04 23.31
CA ASN A 81 -46.57 25.39 23.60
C ASN A 81 -46.25 24.26 22.62
N ALA A 82 -47.24 23.43 22.26
CA ALA A 82 -47.08 22.38 21.27
C ALA A 82 -46.81 22.96 19.87
N SER A 83 -47.50 24.03 19.49
CA SER A 83 -47.26 24.73 18.23
C SER A 83 -45.84 25.30 18.17
N ASN A 84 -45.40 26.00 19.22
CA ASN A 84 -44.03 26.52 19.32
C ASN A 84 -42.98 25.40 19.24
N ALA A 85 -43.21 24.26 19.92
CA ALA A 85 -42.32 23.11 19.82
C ALA A 85 -42.25 22.53 18.41
N THR A 86 -43.38 22.49 17.68
CA THR A 86 -43.38 22.01 16.29
C THR A 86 -42.59 22.92 15.34
N VAL A 87 -42.63 24.25 15.55
CA VAL A 87 -41.84 25.22 14.78
C VAL A 87 -40.35 25.03 15.03
N VAL A 88 -39.95 24.83 16.30
CA VAL A 88 -38.55 24.55 16.66
C VAL A 88 -38.06 23.27 16.00
N LEU A 89 -38.84 22.18 16.09
CA LEU A 89 -38.47 20.90 15.46
C LEU A 89 -38.40 21.00 13.93
N GLN A 90 -39.26 21.80 13.30
CA GLN A 90 -39.18 22.05 11.85
C GLN A 90 -37.88 22.77 11.48
N ALA A 91 -37.51 23.81 12.23
CA ALA A 91 -36.24 24.52 12.01
C ALA A 91 -35.02 23.60 12.21
N GLU A 92 -35.03 22.75 13.24
CA GLU A 92 -33.97 21.76 13.46
C GLU A 92 -33.87 20.73 12.33
N LEU A 93 -35.00 20.23 11.82
CA LEU A 93 -35.03 19.32 10.68
C LEU A 93 -34.49 19.96 9.40
N GLU A 94 -34.80 21.24 9.16
CA GLU A 94 -34.25 21.98 8.02
C GLU A 94 -32.73 22.17 8.14
N GLU A 95 -32.22 22.48 9.33
CA GLU A 95 -30.78 22.59 9.58
C GLU A 95 -30.06 21.23 9.40
N LEU A 96 -30.65 20.13 9.88
CA LEU A 96 -30.11 18.79 9.65
C LEU A 96 -30.15 18.40 8.17
N ALA A 97 -31.18 18.78 7.43
CA ALA A 97 -31.25 18.53 5.99
C ALA A 97 -30.15 19.30 5.24
N LYS A 98 -29.89 20.56 5.61
CA LYS A 98 -28.76 21.34 5.06
C LYS A 98 -27.42 20.70 5.39
N ALA A 99 -27.22 20.28 6.64
CA ALA A 99 -25.99 19.62 7.09
C ALA A 99 -25.75 18.29 6.35
N ARG A 100 -26.80 17.49 6.15
CA ARG A 100 -26.72 16.24 5.38
C ARG A 100 -26.32 16.49 3.94
N LYS A 101 -26.95 17.46 3.26
CA LYS A 101 -26.59 17.82 1.88
C LYS A 101 -25.13 18.27 1.78
N ALA A 102 -24.67 19.11 2.71
CA ALA A 102 -23.28 19.54 2.76
C ALA A 102 -22.30 18.38 3.01
N ALA A 103 -22.69 17.37 3.81
CA ALA A 103 -21.89 16.17 4.02
C ALA A 103 -21.84 15.28 2.77
N GLU A 104 -22.96 15.10 2.08
CA GLU A 104 -23.03 14.35 0.81
C GLU A 104 -22.14 15.00 -0.27
N GLU A 105 -22.16 16.33 -0.38
CA GLU A 105 -21.26 17.06 -1.29
C GLU A 105 -19.77 16.89 -0.93
N LYS A 106 -19.42 16.87 0.37
CA LYS A 106 -18.05 16.61 0.82
C LYS A 106 -17.60 15.19 0.50
N VAL A 107 -18.47 14.20 0.68
CA VAL A 107 -18.18 12.81 0.33
C VAL A 107 -17.92 12.69 -1.18
N ALA A 108 -18.74 13.32 -2.02
CA ALA A 108 -18.55 13.32 -3.47
C ALA A 108 -17.18 13.92 -3.87
N ARG A 109 -16.77 15.04 -3.25
CA ARG A 109 -15.43 15.63 -3.47
C ARG A 109 -14.30 14.69 -3.09
N LEU A 110 -14.38 14.08 -1.90
CA LEU A 110 -13.35 13.13 -1.43
C LEU A 110 -13.27 11.88 -2.32
N GLU A 111 -14.40 11.43 -2.89
CA GLU A 111 -14.41 10.32 -3.84
C GLU A 111 -13.72 10.67 -5.16
N GLU A 112 -13.84 11.92 -5.62
CA GLU A 112 -13.14 12.43 -6.81
C GLU A 112 -11.63 12.53 -6.54
N GLU A 113 -11.23 13.17 -5.45
CA GLU A 113 -9.82 13.25 -5.02
C GLU A 113 -9.19 11.86 -4.86
N ARG A 114 -9.95 10.88 -4.33
CA ARG A 114 -9.51 9.49 -4.23
C ARG A 114 -9.28 8.84 -5.60
N LYS A 115 -10.12 9.12 -6.61
CA LYS A 115 -9.94 8.61 -7.97
C LYS A 115 -8.67 9.19 -8.60
N GLU A 116 -8.43 10.49 -8.44
CA GLU A 116 -7.22 11.15 -8.92
C GLU A 116 -5.95 10.56 -8.28
N CYS A 117 -5.95 10.36 -6.96
CA CYS A 117 -4.84 9.72 -6.25
C CYS A 117 -4.56 8.31 -6.78
N ASN A 118 -5.60 7.50 -7.02
CA ASN A 118 -5.44 6.15 -7.58
C ASN A 118 -4.84 6.19 -8.98
N GLN A 119 -5.23 7.17 -9.80
CA GLN A 119 -4.65 7.36 -11.14
C GLN A 119 -3.17 7.75 -11.08
N LEU A 120 -2.79 8.65 -10.17
CA LEU A 120 -1.39 9.02 -9.96
C LEU A 120 -0.55 7.84 -9.48
N ILE A 121 -1.08 6.99 -8.59
CA ILE A 121 -0.40 5.78 -8.14
C ILE A 121 -0.12 4.86 -9.33
N LEU A 122 -1.12 4.62 -10.18
CA LEU A 122 -0.96 3.79 -11.39
C LEU A 122 0.07 4.36 -12.37
N GLN A 123 0.03 5.67 -12.61
CA GLN A 123 1.00 6.34 -13.48
C GLN A 123 2.42 6.20 -12.94
N THR A 124 2.60 6.44 -11.64
CA THR A 124 3.91 6.32 -10.98
C THR A 124 4.42 4.88 -11.01
N ASP A 125 3.54 3.90 -10.77
CA ASP A 125 3.86 2.47 -10.84
C ASP A 125 4.33 2.06 -12.24
N ASN A 126 3.63 2.54 -13.27
CA ASN A 126 3.98 2.30 -14.66
C ASN A 126 5.32 2.97 -15.05
N LEU A 127 5.58 4.19 -14.57
CA LEU A 127 6.87 4.86 -14.78
C LEU A 127 8.01 4.08 -14.12
N ALA A 128 7.83 3.65 -12.87
CA ALA A 128 8.82 2.83 -12.17
C ALA A 128 9.08 1.51 -12.90
N HIS A 129 8.04 0.87 -13.44
CA HIS A 129 8.19 -0.34 -14.24
C HIS A 129 8.97 -0.11 -15.54
N ARG A 130 8.72 1.00 -16.26
CA ARG A 130 9.47 1.33 -17.49
C ARG A 130 10.94 1.62 -17.23
N LEU A 131 11.25 2.33 -16.14
CA LEU A 131 12.63 2.67 -15.80
C LEU A 131 13.41 1.45 -15.30
N PHE A 132 12.75 0.51 -14.62
CA PHE A 132 13.38 -0.64 -13.99
C PHE A 132 12.56 -1.92 -14.22
N PRO A 133 12.62 -2.53 -15.41
CA PRO A 133 11.83 -3.72 -15.73
C PRO A 133 12.14 -4.90 -14.80
N ASP A 134 13.39 -5.07 -14.39
CA ASP A 134 13.82 -6.20 -13.54
C ASP A 134 13.18 -6.17 -12.15
N SER A 135 12.81 -4.99 -11.67
CA SER A 135 12.13 -4.80 -10.38
C SER A 135 10.71 -5.38 -10.35
N GLN A 136 10.13 -5.69 -11.51
CA GLN A 136 8.78 -6.24 -11.64
C GLN A 136 8.63 -7.58 -10.92
N THR A 137 9.62 -8.46 -11.07
CA THR A 137 9.61 -9.80 -10.43
C THR A 137 9.53 -9.68 -8.91
N TYR A 138 10.31 -8.76 -8.33
CA TYR A 138 10.34 -8.48 -6.91
C TYR A 138 9.02 -7.85 -6.42
N ALA A 139 8.46 -6.91 -7.19
CA ALA A 139 7.18 -6.27 -6.90
C ALA A 139 6.03 -7.28 -6.86
N VAL A 140 5.91 -8.13 -7.89
CA VAL A 140 4.90 -9.20 -7.98
C VAL A 140 5.02 -10.15 -6.78
N LYS A 141 6.24 -10.57 -6.43
CA LYS A 141 6.48 -11.46 -5.28
C LYS A 141 6.01 -10.82 -3.96
N LYS A 142 6.28 -9.53 -3.75
CA LYS A 142 5.84 -8.80 -2.55
C LYS A 142 4.33 -8.60 -2.49
N VAL A 143 3.69 -8.28 -3.62
CA VAL A 143 2.22 -8.18 -3.71
C VAL A 143 1.57 -9.53 -3.41
N ASN A 144 2.05 -10.61 -4.03
CA ASN A 144 1.53 -11.96 -3.82
C ASN A 144 1.73 -12.47 -2.39
N ALA A 145 2.81 -12.06 -1.71
CA ALA A 145 3.04 -12.39 -0.31
C ALA A 145 2.09 -11.65 0.65
N ARG A 146 1.62 -10.45 0.27
CA ARG A 146 0.67 -9.67 1.07
C ARG A 146 -0.78 -10.11 0.84
N ARG A 147 -1.11 -10.60 -0.36
CA ARG A 147 -2.45 -11.09 -0.68
C ARG A 147 -2.75 -12.33 0.19
N PRO A 148 -3.90 -12.36 0.89
CA PRO A 148 -4.28 -13.52 1.69
C PRO A 148 -4.36 -14.76 0.80
N SER A 149 -3.97 -15.92 1.33
CA SER A 149 -3.85 -17.18 0.59
C SER A 149 -5.15 -17.62 -0.11
N GLN A 150 -6.32 -17.12 0.32
CA GLN A 150 -7.61 -17.34 -0.34
C GLN A 150 -7.77 -16.59 -1.68
N SER A 151 -7.02 -15.51 -1.91
CA SER A 151 -6.98 -14.76 -3.19
C SER A 151 -5.95 -15.31 -4.18
N GLN A 152 -5.12 -16.28 -3.78
CA GLN A 152 -4.16 -16.94 -4.66
C GLN A 152 -4.83 -17.93 -5.63
N ALA A 153 -6.05 -18.36 -5.35
CA ALA A 153 -6.85 -19.18 -6.26
C ALA A 153 -7.27 -18.44 -7.54
N SER A 154 -7.17 -17.11 -7.54
CA SER A 154 -7.48 -16.26 -8.68
C SER A 154 -6.27 -15.41 -9.06
N LEU A 155 -5.29 -16.03 -9.73
CA LEU A 155 -4.18 -15.33 -10.41
C LEU A 155 -4.65 -14.24 -11.41
N ALA A 156 -5.95 -14.17 -11.69
CA ALA A 156 -6.59 -13.23 -12.59
C ALA A 156 -7.21 -11.99 -11.92
N VAL A 157 -7.14 -11.81 -10.60
CA VAL A 157 -7.71 -10.62 -9.94
C VAL A 157 -6.85 -9.38 -10.24
N PRO A 158 -7.42 -8.32 -10.84
CA PRO A 158 -6.72 -7.06 -11.09
C PRO A 158 -6.07 -6.50 -9.83
N TRP A 159 -4.98 -5.78 -9.98
CA TRP A 159 -4.32 -5.14 -8.85
C TRP A 159 -5.19 -4.03 -8.27
N THR A 160 -5.37 -4.05 -6.96
CA THR A 160 -6.03 -2.96 -6.25
C THR A 160 -5.06 -1.78 -6.13
N PRO A 161 -5.53 -0.53 -5.93
CA PRO A 161 -4.63 0.61 -5.72
C PRO A 161 -3.63 0.39 -4.57
N ASN A 162 -4.05 -0.33 -3.52
CA ASN A 162 -3.18 -0.71 -2.41
C ASN A 162 -2.13 -1.76 -2.81
N ASP A 163 -2.42 -2.65 -3.77
CA ASP A 163 -1.42 -3.56 -4.34
C ASP A 163 -0.38 -2.78 -5.14
N HIS A 164 -0.78 -1.77 -5.92
CA HIS A 164 0.15 -0.90 -6.64
C HIS A 164 1.05 -0.12 -5.68
N LEU A 165 0.55 0.36 -4.54
CA LEU A 165 1.40 0.98 -3.51
C LEU A 165 2.45 0.01 -2.94
N VAL A 166 2.08 -1.26 -2.72
CA VAL A 166 3.02 -2.29 -2.28
C VAL A 166 4.06 -2.57 -3.35
N ALA A 167 3.60 -2.68 -4.61
CA ALA A 167 4.46 -2.91 -5.76
C ALA A 167 5.47 -1.76 -5.89
N LEU A 168 5.00 -0.51 -5.82
CA LEU A 168 5.83 0.69 -5.87
C LEU A 168 6.85 0.73 -4.73
N ASN A 169 6.43 0.47 -3.48
CA ASN A 169 7.35 0.41 -2.35
C ASN A 169 8.38 -0.73 -2.51
N ALA A 170 7.96 -1.89 -3.02
CA ALA A 170 8.86 -2.99 -3.33
C ALA A 170 9.90 -2.58 -4.39
N ARG A 171 9.50 -1.87 -5.45
CA ARG A 171 10.44 -1.36 -6.46
C ARG A 171 11.40 -0.33 -5.89
N VAL A 172 10.91 0.65 -5.12
CA VAL A 172 11.78 1.67 -4.49
C VAL A 172 12.77 1.03 -3.51
N SER A 173 12.35 0.03 -2.73
CA SER A 173 13.27 -0.69 -1.84
C SER A 173 14.31 -1.51 -2.61
N HIS A 174 13.92 -2.15 -3.72
CA HIS A 174 14.85 -2.83 -4.62
C HIS A 174 15.86 -1.85 -5.22
N MET A 175 15.41 -0.68 -5.68
CA MET A 175 16.29 0.37 -6.19
C MET A 175 17.28 0.85 -5.13
N ARG A 176 16.85 1.07 -3.89
CA ARG A 176 17.77 1.45 -2.81
C ARG A 176 18.83 0.38 -2.52
N ALA A 177 18.48 -0.89 -2.66
CA ALA A 177 19.44 -1.97 -2.51
C ALA A 177 20.45 -1.98 -3.67
N ILE A 178 19.98 -1.77 -4.90
CA ILE A 178 20.86 -1.63 -6.07
C ILE A 178 21.76 -0.40 -5.93
N ASP A 179 21.23 0.74 -5.50
CA ASP A 179 21.96 2.00 -5.31
C ASP A 179 23.13 1.84 -4.32
N ARG A 180 22.90 1.13 -3.20
CA ARG A 180 23.97 0.78 -2.25
C ARG A 180 25.03 -0.13 -2.84
N ASN A 181 24.67 -1.02 -3.76
CA ASN A 181 25.67 -1.88 -4.41
C ASN A 181 26.36 -1.13 -5.55
N LEU A 182 25.67 -0.19 -6.21
CA LEU A 182 26.20 0.66 -7.28
C LEU A 182 27.27 1.62 -6.78
N SER A 183 27.19 2.08 -5.52
CA SER A 183 28.25 2.92 -4.94
C SER A 183 29.59 2.20 -4.86
N ASP A 184 29.57 0.89 -4.66
CA ASP A 184 30.78 0.08 -4.42
C ASP A 184 31.37 -0.47 -5.74
N ILE A 185 30.56 -0.56 -6.79
CA ILE A 185 30.98 -1.01 -8.12
C ILE A 185 32.23 -0.27 -8.67
N PRO A 186 32.33 1.07 -8.65
CA PRO A 186 33.51 1.75 -9.19
C PRO A 186 34.80 1.40 -8.42
N ASP A 187 34.71 1.24 -7.11
CA ASP A 187 35.85 0.86 -6.27
C ASP A 187 36.29 -0.59 -6.56
N VAL A 188 35.33 -1.52 -6.62
CA VAL A 188 35.60 -2.93 -6.95
C VAL A 188 36.15 -3.06 -8.38
N ALA A 189 35.59 -2.34 -9.35
CA ALA A 189 36.06 -2.32 -10.72
C ALA A 189 37.49 -1.76 -10.83
N SER A 190 37.80 -0.72 -10.06
CA SER A 190 39.15 -0.15 -9.98
C SER A 190 40.15 -1.13 -9.36
N GLN A 191 39.75 -1.86 -8.31
CA GLN A 191 40.59 -2.91 -7.72
C GLN A 191 40.86 -4.03 -8.73
N LEU A 192 39.83 -4.51 -9.41
CA LEU A 192 39.96 -5.54 -10.44
C LEU A 192 40.88 -5.09 -11.59
N TYR A 193 40.79 -3.83 -12.02
CA TYR A 193 41.67 -3.26 -13.03
C TYR A 193 43.14 -3.32 -12.59
N ARG A 194 43.45 -2.87 -11.37
CA ARG A 194 44.83 -2.91 -10.83
C ARG A 194 45.39 -4.33 -10.80
N THR A 195 44.53 -5.32 -10.52
CA THR A 195 44.94 -6.73 -10.52
C THR A 195 45.24 -7.24 -11.93
N LEU A 196 44.41 -6.91 -12.92
CA LEU A 196 44.56 -7.42 -14.30
C LEU A 196 45.68 -6.73 -15.10
N TRP A 197 45.96 -5.46 -14.81
CA TRP A 197 47.00 -4.65 -15.48
C TRP A 197 47.96 -4.02 -14.47
N PRO A 198 48.85 -4.83 -13.85
CA PRO A 198 49.82 -4.33 -12.90
C PRO A 198 50.78 -3.36 -13.58
N GLY A 199 50.91 -2.16 -13.01
CA GLY A 199 51.78 -1.09 -13.52
C GLY A 199 51.09 -0.09 -14.45
N GLU A 200 49.84 -0.34 -14.87
CA GLU A 200 49.06 0.66 -15.59
C GLU A 200 48.31 1.60 -14.64
N VAL A 201 48.19 2.87 -15.03
CA VAL A 201 47.41 3.85 -14.29
C VAL A 201 45.93 3.52 -14.44
N VAL A 202 45.21 3.44 -13.32
CA VAL A 202 43.76 3.20 -13.32
C VAL A 202 43.08 4.40 -13.99
N PRO A 203 42.22 4.19 -15.00
CA PRO A 203 41.47 5.29 -15.60
C PRO A 203 40.56 5.98 -14.57
N ASP A 204 40.49 7.31 -14.61
CA ASP A 204 39.69 8.10 -13.64
C ASP A 204 38.17 7.96 -13.84
N THR A 205 37.74 7.55 -15.04
CA THR A 205 36.31 7.45 -15.40
C THR A 205 35.84 6.01 -15.42
N PHE A 206 34.73 5.73 -14.75
CA PHE A 206 34.13 4.38 -14.72
C PHE A 206 33.79 3.81 -16.10
N SER A 207 33.38 4.66 -17.06
CA SER A 207 33.13 4.21 -18.44
C SER A 207 34.36 3.59 -19.10
N LEU A 208 35.53 4.22 -18.91
CA LEU A 208 36.80 3.74 -19.44
C LEU A 208 37.24 2.45 -18.76
N ILE A 209 37.04 2.35 -17.43
CA ILE A 209 37.27 1.10 -16.70
C ILE A 209 36.38 -0.01 -17.25
N SER A 210 35.07 0.26 -17.42
CA SER A 210 34.10 -0.70 -17.96
C SER A 210 34.49 -1.18 -19.36
N ASP A 211 34.87 -0.26 -20.26
CA ASP A 211 35.27 -0.63 -21.61
C ASP A 211 36.54 -1.48 -21.63
N ARG A 212 37.52 -1.18 -20.76
CA ARG A 212 38.70 -2.02 -20.58
C ARG A 212 38.37 -3.38 -19.97
N LEU A 213 37.46 -3.43 -18.99
CA LEU A 213 37.02 -4.67 -18.34
C LEU A 213 36.23 -5.60 -19.27
N LYS A 214 35.60 -5.10 -20.35
CA LYS A 214 35.06 -5.98 -21.41
C LYS A 214 36.14 -6.89 -22.01
N GLY A 215 37.39 -6.41 -22.06
CA GLY A 215 38.56 -7.18 -22.49
C GLY A 215 39.19 -8.05 -21.39
N ALA A 216 38.70 -8.02 -20.14
CA ALA A 216 39.30 -8.74 -19.02
C ALA A 216 39.43 -10.24 -19.28
N GLY A 217 38.45 -10.85 -19.95
CA GLY A 217 38.50 -12.28 -20.29
C GLY A 217 39.64 -12.64 -21.26
N ARG A 218 40.06 -11.73 -22.15
CA ARG A 218 41.26 -11.91 -22.99
C ARG A 218 42.50 -11.80 -22.12
N ARG A 219 42.56 -10.77 -21.27
CA ARG A 219 43.70 -10.53 -20.37
C ARG A 219 43.96 -11.69 -19.40
N ILE A 220 42.91 -12.27 -18.82
CA ILE A 220 43.02 -13.45 -17.94
C ILE A 220 43.60 -14.65 -18.71
N ARG A 221 43.24 -14.84 -19.99
CA ARG A 221 43.81 -15.90 -20.82
C ARG A 221 45.29 -15.66 -21.11
N GLU A 222 45.69 -14.42 -21.42
CA GLU A 222 47.10 -14.07 -21.58
C GLU A 222 47.90 -14.36 -20.30
N TRP A 223 47.33 -14.04 -19.14
CA TRP A 223 47.92 -14.37 -17.84
C TRP A 223 48.05 -15.86 -17.63
N GLN A 224 47.04 -16.66 -17.97
CA GLN A 224 47.09 -18.11 -17.89
C GLN A 224 48.19 -18.68 -18.80
N CYS A 225 48.28 -18.22 -20.05
CA CYS A 225 49.33 -18.64 -20.97
C CYS A 225 50.72 -18.22 -20.50
N SER A 226 50.86 -17.01 -19.96
CA SER A 226 52.11 -16.49 -19.38
C SER A 226 52.54 -17.29 -18.16
N ALA A 227 51.62 -17.57 -17.24
CA ALA A 227 51.87 -18.39 -16.06
C ALA A 227 52.25 -19.84 -16.45
N ALA A 228 51.59 -20.41 -17.46
CA ALA A 228 51.93 -21.72 -17.98
C ALA A 228 53.36 -21.75 -18.57
N ARG A 229 53.74 -20.71 -19.34
CA ARG A 229 55.10 -20.55 -19.87
C ARG A 229 56.13 -20.40 -18.75
N ALA A 230 55.86 -19.56 -17.75
CA ALA A 230 56.73 -19.36 -16.59
C ALA A 230 56.92 -20.65 -15.77
N GLY A 231 55.85 -21.41 -15.57
CA GLY A 231 55.88 -22.71 -14.92
C GLY A 231 56.69 -23.73 -15.72
N ALA A 232 56.51 -23.78 -17.04
CA ALA A 232 57.29 -24.65 -17.92
C ALA A 232 58.79 -24.30 -17.87
N ASP A 233 59.17 -23.03 -17.98
CA ASP A 233 60.56 -22.57 -17.87
C ASP A 233 61.17 -22.95 -16.51
N SER A 234 60.42 -22.77 -15.42
CA SER A 234 60.86 -23.14 -14.07
C SER A 234 61.13 -24.64 -13.95
N VAL A 235 60.21 -25.48 -14.45
CA VAL A 235 60.35 -26.94 -14.44
C VAL A 235 61.54 -27.38 -15.31
N LEU A 236 61.69 -26.79 -16.50
CA LEU A 236 62.82 -27.07 -17.38
C LEU A 236 64.14 -26.67 -16.73
N ARG A 237 64.22 -25.51 -16.07
CA ARG A 237 65.44 -25.09 -15.34
C ARG A 237 65.82 -26.07 -14.24
N VAL A 238 64.84 -26.62 -13.51
CA VAL A 238 65.10 -27.67 -12.52
C VAL A 238 65.57 -28.95 -13.19
N ALA A 239 64.91 -29.40 -14.26
CA ALA A 239 65.31 -30.60 -14.99
C ALA A 239 66.74 -30.50 -15.55
N CYS A 240 67.08 -29.37 -16.19
CA CYS A 240 68.43 -29.12 -16.71
C CYS A 240 69.48 -29.02 -15.59
N SER A 241 69.10 -28.58 -14.37
CA SER A 241 70.02 -28.57 -13.23
C SER A 241 70.40 -29.96 -12.73
N TRP A 242 69.54 -30.97 -12.94
CA TRP A 242 69.78 -32.36 -12.55
C TRP A 242 70.47 -33.15 -13.67
N TYR A 243 70.21 -32.76 -14.92
CA TYR A 243 70.72 -33.41 -16.11
C TYR A 243 71.40 -32.35 -17.00
N PRO A 244 72.66 -31.99 -16.73
CA PRO A 244 73.36 -30.94 -17.47
C PRO A 244 73.61 -31.29 -18.95
N GLU A 245 73.56 -32.58 -19.30
CA GLU A 245 73.69 -33.08 -20.68
C GLU A 245 72.34 -33.18 -21.41
N LEU A 246 71.24 -32.70 -20.82
CA LEU A 246 69.92 -32.79 -21.42
C LEU A 246 69.78 -31.81 -22.60
N ASP A 247 69.81 -32.36 -23.81
CA ASP A 247 69.54 -31.62 -25.04
C ASP A 247 68.01 -31.48 -25.27
N LEU A 248 67.51 -30.24 -25.19
CA LEU A 248 66.10 -29.92 -25.39
C LEU A 248 65.68 -30.05 -26.86
N ASP A 249 66.59 -29.78 -27.81
CA ASP A 249 66.28 -29.83 -29.24
C ASP A 249 66.12 -31.29 -29.70
N ALA A 250 66.97 -32.19 -29.19
CA ALA A 250 66.81 -33.63 -29.38
C ALA A 250 65.47 -34.15 -28.82
N LEU A 251 65.04 -33.66 -27.65
CA LEU A 251 63.75 -34.02 -27.06
C LEU A 251 62.56 -33.52 -27.88
N ILE A 252 62.65 -32.31 -28.46
CA ILE A 252 61.61 -31.78 -29.34
C ILE A 252 61.48 -32.67 -30.58
N GLY A 253 62.61 -33.06 -31.20
CA GLY A 253 62.61 -33.97 -32.34
C GLY A 253 62.03 -35.36 -32.05
N VAL A 254 62.28 -35.91 -30.85
CA VAL A 254 61.67 -37.18 -30.40
C VAL A 254 60.17 -37.06 -30.13
N ARG A 255 59.69 -35.85 -29.82
CA ARG A 255 58.28 -35.58 -29.52
C ARG A 255 57.44 -35.41 -30.78
N GLU A 256 58.00 -34.88 -31.86
CA GLU A 256 57.29 -34.76 -33.14
C GLU A 256 56.83 -36.14 -33.63
N GLY A 257 55.50 -36.36 -33.65
CA GLY A 257 54.90 -37.63 -34.06
C GLY A 257 54.68 -38.66 -32.94
N ALA A 258 54.85 -38.30 -31.67
CA ALA A 258 54.63 -39.21 -30.56
C ALA A 258 53.16 -39.66 -30.41
N GLU A 259 52.93 -40.94 -30.08
CA GLU A 259 51.60 -41.52 -29.84
C GLU A 259 50.78 -40.78 -28.77
N THR A 260 51.46 -40.05 -27.87
CA THR A 260 50.83 -39.20 -26.85
C THR A 260 50.08 -37.99 -27.40
N ASP A 261 50.30 -37.60 -28.66
CA ASP A 261 49.54 -36.56 -29.36
C ASP A 261 48.42 -37.12 -30.26
N LEU A 262 48.47 -38.41 -30.58
CA LEU A 262 47.53 -39.08 -31.50
C LEU A 262 46.47 -39.93 -30.76
N ASP A 263 46.83 -40.57 -29.63
CA ASP A 263 45.90 -41.37 -28.83
C ASP A 263 45.23 -40.52 -27.73
N PRO A 264 43.88 -40.40 -27.73
CA PRO A 264 43.14 -39.65 -26.72
C PRO A 264 43.37 -40.13 -25.28
N ILE A 265 43.63 -41.43 -25.05
CA ILE A 265 43.86 -41.99 -23.72
C ILE A 265 45.23 -41.54 -23.17
N LEU A 266 46.26 -41.57 -24.02
CA LEU A 266 47.59 -41.11 -23.66
C LEU A 266 47.65 -39.59 -23.52
N ALA A 267 46.91 -38.85 -24.35
CA ALA A 267 46.73 -37.41 -24.22
C ALA A 267 46.09 -37.02 -22.87
N ALA A 268 45.06 -37.75 -22.44
CA ALA A 268 44.43 -37.54 -21.12
C ALA A 268 45.41 -37.81 -19.97
N LYS A 269 46.20 -38.90 -20.03
CA LYS A 269 47.25 -39.19 -19.03
C LYS A 269 48.36 -38.14 -19.02
N ARG A 270 48.67 -37.53 -20.16
CA ARG A 270 49.62 -36.42 -20.25
C ARG A 270 49.05 -35.17 -19.60
N GLN A 271 47.79 -34.84 -19.89
CA GLN A 271 47.10 -33.71 -19.27
C GLN A 271 47.03 -33.86 -17.74
N ASP A 272 46.68 -35.04 -17.21
CA ASP A 272 46.68 -35.31 -15.76
C ASP A 272 48.03 -35.02 -15.11
N ARG A 273 49.13 -35.44 -15.76
CA ARG A 273 50.48 -35.16 -15.28
C ARG A 273 50.84 -33.68 -15.36
N ALA A 274 50.46 -32.99 -16.43
CA ALA A 274 50.65 -31.56 -16.57
C ALA A 274 49.91 -30.77 -15.48
N TYR A 275 48.68 -31.17 -15.14
CA TYR A 275 47.92 -30.58 -14.04
C TYR A 275 48.63 -30.74 -12.69
N ARG A 276 49.16 -31.94 -12.38
CA ARG A 276 49.94 -32.16 -11.16
C ARG A 276 51.21 -31.32 -11.11
N ILE A 277 51.89 -31.12 -12.23
CA ILE A 277 53.10 -30.29 -12.29
C ILE A 277 52.74 -28.81 -12.08
N ALA A 278 51.62 -28.35 -12.63
CA ALA A 278 51.14 -26.98 -12.46
C ALA A 278 50.87 -26.62 -10.99
N GLU A 279 50.54 -27.59 -10.12
CA GLU A 279 50.38 -27.37 -8.67
C GLU A 279 51.69 -26.90 -7.99
N TYR A 280 52.85 -27.24 -8.55
CA TYR A 280 54.16 -26.88 -8.00
C TYR A 280 54.77 -25.63 -8.65
N ALA A 281 54.13 -25.07 -9.68
CA ALA A 281 54.59 -23.86 -10.35
C ALA A 281 54.03 -22.59 -9.69
N GLU A 282 54.90 -21.60 -9.41
CA GLU A 282 54.47 -20.30 -8.87
C GLU A 282 53.84 -19.44 -9.98
N MET A 283 52.55 -19.63 -10.24
CA MET A 283 51.77 -18.96 -11.30
C MET A 283 51.45 -17.47 -11.00
N ARG A 284 52.05 -16.85 -9.98
CA ARG A 284 51.73 -15.48 -9.57
C ARG A 284 52.49 -14.40 -10.35
N THR A 285 53.51 -14.78 -11.11
CA THR A 285 54.37 -13.84 -11.84
C THR A 285 53.97 -13.80 -13.31
N PHE A 286 53.56 -12.62 -13.79
CA PHE A 286 53.33 -12.38 -15.21
C PHE A 286 54.68 -12.19 -15.93
N ILE A 287 54.95 -13.03 -16.93
CA ILE A 287 56.08 -12.90 -17.85
C ILE A 287 55.54 -12.50 -19.23
N PRO A 288 55.77 -11.26 -19.69
CA PRO A 288 55.30 -10.83 -21.00
C PRO A 288 55.87 -11.74 -22.12
N PRO A 289 55.16 -11.89 -23.26
CA PRO A 289 55.72 -12.56 -24.42
C PRO A 289 57.05 -11.88 -24.82
N PRO A 290 58.04 -12.65 -25.29
CA PRO A 290 59.24 -12.07 -25.89
C PRO A 290 58.86 -11.11 -27.02
N HIS A 291 59.61 -10.01 -27.16
CA HIS A 291 59.41 -9.08 -28.28
C HIS A 291 59.53 -9.86 -29.62
N GLY A 292 58.43 -9.96 -30.37
CA GLY A 292 58.39 -10.64 -31.67
C GLY A 292 57.36 -11.77 -31.79
N VAL A 293 56.71 -12.21 -30.71
CA VAL A 293 55.61 -13.20 -30.78
C VAL A 293 54.27 -12.46 -30.74
N GLN A 294 53.76 -12.05 -31.90
CA GLN A 294 52.35 -11.71 -32.05
C GLN A 294 51.55 -13.01 -32.07
N ASP A 295 50.66 -13.18 -31.09
CA ASP A 295 49.68 -14.26 -31.14
C ASP A 295 48.76 -13.98 -32.34
N TYR A 296 48.93 -14.75 -33.41
CA TYR A 296 47.97 -14.88 -34.49
C TYR A 296 46.67 -15.44 -33.90
N LEU A 297 45.82 -14.56 -33.38
CA LEU A 297 44.40 -14.78 -33.32
C LEU A 297 43.85 -14.12 -34.56
N ASP A 298 43.60 -14.92 -35.58
CA ASP A 298 42.94 -14.57 -36.84
C ASP A 298 41.86 -13.50 -36.61
N GLU A 299 42.15 -12.27 -37.01
CA GLU A 299 41.14 -11.36 -37.56
C GLU A 299 41.23 -11.56 -39.08
N GLU A 300 40.31 -12.35 -39.61
CA GLU A 300 40.09 -12.46 -41.05
C GLU A 300 39.93 -11.06 -41.68
N GLY A 301 40.72 -10.81 -42.73
CA GLY A 301 40.37 -9.90 -43.83
C GLY A 301 40.97 -8.49 -43.79
N ASP A 302 42.18 -8.31 -44.34
CA ASP A 302 42.35 -7.98 -45.77
C ASP A 302 43.75 -7.40 -46.07
N GLU A 303 44.45 -8.16 -46.92
CA GLU A 303 45.47 -7.87 -47.93
C GLU A 303 45.95 -6.42 -48.13
N ALA A 304 47.28 -6.23 -48.14
CA ALA A 304 48.08 -5.92 -49.34
C ALA A 304 49.50 -5.49 -48.89
N GLU A 305 50.50 -6.35 -49.07
CA GLU A 305 51.55 -6.23 -50.11
C GLU A 305 52.44 -4.99 -49.96
N GLU A 306 53.71 -5.19 -49.59
CA GLU A 306 54.81 -5.18 -50.56
C GLU A 306 56.14 -5.62 -49.92
N GLU A 307 56.89 -6.36 -50.73
CA GLU A 307 58.12 -7.12 -50.52
C GLU A 307 59.40 -6.22 -50.68
N PRO A 308 60.66 -6.72 -50.76
CA PRO A 308 61.51 -7.29 -49.71
C PRO A 308 62.97 -6.71 -49.79
N LEU A 309 63.96 -7.47 -49.28
CA LEU A 309 65.42 -7.39 -49.54
C LEU A 309 66.18 -6.32 -48.71
N ASP A 310 67.35 -6.57 -48.13
CA ASP A 310 68.38 -7.54 -48.49
C ASP A 310 69.45 -7.64 -47.38
N ASP A 311 70.21 -8.72 -47.44
CA ASP A 311 71.65 -8.79 -47.22
C ASP A 311 72.29 -9.26 -45.89
N ALA A 312 73.19 -10.22 -46.13
CA ALA A 312 74.47 -10.50 -45.50
C ALA A 312 74.57 -11.14 -44.11
N GLY A 313 75.03 -12.40 -44.16
CA GLY A 313 76.33 -12.74 -43.56
C GLY A 313 76.23 -13.65 -42.32
N ALA A 314 76.35 -14.97 -42.47
CA ALA A 314 77.59 -15.73 -42.62
C ALA A 314 78.39 -15.89 -41.31
N GLY A 315 78.83 -17.13 -41.06
CA GLY A 315 79.85 -17.48 -40.07
C GLY A 315 79.27 -18.30 -38.92
N ASP A 316 79.02 -19.60 -39.10
CA ASP A 316 80.03 -20.68 -39.05
C ASP A 316 80.50 -20.97 -37.62
N ALA A 317 80.47 -22.26 -37.29
CA ALA A 317 80.43 -22.80 -35.95
C ALA A 317 81.84 -23.24 -35.45
N PRO A 318 81.94 -24.11 -34.42
CA PRO A 318 82.71 -23.93 -33.19
C PRO A 318 84.08 -24.64 -33.27
N PRO A 319 84.88 -24.72 -32.19
CA PRO A 319 84.77 -25.88 -31.27
C PRO A 319 85.15 -25.46 -29.81
N GLU A 320 85.07 -26.27 -28.75
CA GLU A 320 85.86 -27.47 -28.48
C GLU A 320 85.43 -28.00 -27.10
N ALA A 321 85.20 -29.32 -27.00
CA ALA A 321 85.30 -30.08 -25.77
C ALA A 321 86.81 -30.29 -25.45
N PRO A 322 87.29 -30.82 -24.28
CA PRO A 322 86.80 -32.10 -23.74
C PRO A 322 86.90 -32.32 -22.21
N ALA A 323 86.42 -33.51 -21.85
CA ALA A 323 86.90 -34.39 -20.76
C ALA A 323 86.32 -34.20 -19.36
N ALA A 324 85.43 -35.11 -18.95
CA ALA A 324 85.80 -36.30 -18.17
C ALA A 324 84.66 -37.33 -18.20
#